data_AF-A0A1G7AEK1-F1
#
_entry.id   AF-A0A1G7AEK1-F1
#
_cell.length_a   1.000
_cell.length_b   1.000
_cell.length_c   1.000
_cell.angle_alpha   90.00
_cell.angle_beta   90.00
_cell.angle_gamma   90.00
#
_symmetry.space_group_name_H-M   'P 1'
#
loop_
_entity.id
_entity.type
_entity.pdbx_description
1 polymer ?
#
loop_
_entity_poly.entity_id
_entity_poly.type
_entity_poly.pdbx_seq_one_letter_code
_entity_poly.pdbx_strand_id
1 'polypeptide(L)'
;MTADDAYWRPVPEDRGAHLIAGGWVRFSRLERLSRGGGAEILPAEAAPDAVLARLTAPRAPVCGIAMDRPALMGIVNATPDSFSDGGLYDGVAQARALSAQGTDILDIGGESTRPGAVRIADAEEIARILPVIEALRGQVPISVDTRKAGVARAAIAAGAGMVNDVSGFDFDPDLASVVAESGLPVCLMHAQGVPETMQDDPRYDDVLLDVYDALAARIDHAGAAGIPRDRIVVDPGIGFGKTLAHNLAILNRIGLFHALGCTVLLGASRKRFIGEVTGLSDPLERGPGSLAVTLAAVAQGVQIHRVHDVAMTGQGLALWRAVAQGKAEG
;
A
#
# COMPACT_ATOMS: atom_id res chain seq x y z
N MET A 1 -22.85 4.40 17.74
CA MET A 1 -23.61 5.54 17.18
C MET A 1 -23.67 6.65 18.22
N THR A 2 -22.61 7.44 18.28
CA THR A 2 -22.58 8.75 18.95
C THR A 2 -22.40 9.80 17.87
N ALA A 3 -22.90 11.00 18.14
CA ALA A 3 -23.03 12.10 17.17
C ALA A 3 -21.69 12.49 16.49
N ASP A 4 -21.79 12.84 15.20
CA ASP A 4 -20.77 13.35 14.28
C ASP A 4 -19.60 12.41 13.92
N ASP A 5 -19.90 11.31 13.21
CA ASP A 5 -18.90 10.55 12.45
C ASP A 5 -18.42 11.36 11.22
N ALA A 6 -17.62 12.39 11.50
CA ALA A 6 -16.96 13.23 10.52
C ALA A 6 -15.58 12.67 10.17
N TYR A 7 -15.29 12.59 8.88
CA TYR A 7 -14.01 12.11 8.35
C TYR A 7 -13.22 13.32 7.84
N TRP A 8 -11.91 13.33 8.08
CA TRP A 8 -11.10 14.53 7.86
C TRP A 8 -9.95 14.23 6.91
N ARG A 9 -10.01 14.81 5.72
CA ARG A 9 -8.96 14.69 4.71
C ARG A 9 -8.13 15.98 4.62
N PRO A 10 -6.79 15.93 4.73
CA PRO A 10 -5.93 17.07 4.41
C PRO A 10 -6.09 17.48 2.95
N VAL A 11 -6.30 18.77 2.72
CA VAL A 11 -6.34 19.36 1.37
C VAL A 11 -4.94 19.88 1.05
N PRO A 12 -4.20 19.26 0.11
CA PRO A 12 -2.87 19.73 -0.27
C PRO A 12 -2.87 21.18 -0.74
N GLU A 13 -1.88 21.96 -0.30
CA GLU A 13 -1.64 23.35 -0.74
C GLU A 13 -0.16 23.74 -0.57
N ASP A 14 0.34 24.59 -1.46
CA ASP A 14 1.78 24.92 -1.53
C ASP A 14 2.33 25.58 -0.26
N ARG A 15 1.52 26.40 0.42
CA ARG A 15 1.91 27.21 1.58
C ARG A 15 1.14 26.84 2.85
N GLY A 16 0.91 25.55 3.05
CA GLY A 16 0.21 25.06 4.24
C GLY A 16 1.01 25.16 5.54
N ALA A 17 0.30 25.39 6.64
CA ALA A 17 0.84 25.51 8.00
C ALA A 17 1.34 24.17 8.58
N HIS A 18 0.74 23.07 8.14
CA HIS A 18 1.07 21.72 8.60
C HIS A 18 1.67 20.88 7.48
N LEU A 19 2.40 19.81 7.85
CA LEU A 19 2.84 18.75 6.95
C LEU A 19 2.01 17.49 7.18
N ILE A 20 1.53 16.87 6.10
CA ILE A 20 0.89 15.56 6.17
C ILE A 20 1.94 14.55 6.62
N ALA A 21 1.66 13.93 7.76
CA ALA A 21 2.46 12.86 8.36
C ALA A 21 3.95 13.18 8.47
N GLY A 22 4.29 14.45 8.74
CA GLY A 22 5.67 14.95 8.79
C GLY A 22 6.45 14.90 7.48
N GLY A 23 5.79 14.56 6.36
CA GLY A 23 6.40 14.37 5.04
C GLY A 23 6.53 15.65 4.24
N TRP A 24 6.21 15.59 2.95
CA TRP A 24 6.47 16.67 1.99
C TRP A 24 5.24 17.47 1.55
N VAL A 25 4.02 16.99 1.84
CA VAL A 25 2.78 17.68 1.44
C VAL A 25 2.30 18.60 2.55
N ARG A 26 2.00 19.85 2.20
CA ARG A 26 1.51 20.85 3.15
C ARG A 26 -0.01 20.99 3.10
N PHE A 27 -0.62 21.36 4.23
CA PHE A 27 -2.05 21.72 4.31
C PHE A 27 -2.32 22.73 5.45
N SER A 28 -3.35 23.56 5.30
CA SER A 28 -3.96 24.35 6.39
C SER A 28 -5.48 24.17 6.44
N ARG A 29 -6.04 23.38 5.51
CA ARG A 29 -7.47 23.13 5.38
C ARG A 29 -7.73 21.64 5.32
N LEU A 30 -8.89 21.26 5.84
CA LEU A 30 -9.38 19.90 5.83
C LEU A 30 -10.71 19.85 5.09
N GLU A 31 -10.89 18.82 4.28
CA GLU A 31 -12.20 18.42 3.78
C GLU A 31 -12.86 17.54 4.85
N ARG A 32 -13.91 18.05 5.47
CA ARG A 32 -14.78 17.29 6.38
C ARG A 32 -15.83 16.57 5.55
N LEU A 33 -15.78 15.25 5.57
CA LEU A 33 -16.74 14.38 4.89
C LEU A 33 -17.71 13.77 5.91
N SER A 34 -18.94 13.54 5.50
CA SER A 34 -19.94 12.82 6.28
C SER A 34 -20.61 11.75 5.44
N ARG A 35 -21.06 10.68 6.09
CA ARG A 35 -21.98 9.71 5.46
C ARG A 35 -23.21 10.46 4.93
N GLY A 36 -23.67 10.09 3.74
CA GLY A 36 -24.75 10.80 3.02
C GLY A 36 -24.28 11.91 2.07
N GLY A 37 -22.97 12.08 1.85
CA GLY A 37 -22.43 12.91 0.78
C GLY A 37 -22.12 14.36 1.15
N GLY A 38 -22.18 14.71 2.44
CA GLY A 38 -21.74 16.03 2.91
C GLY A 38 -20.23 16.19 2.76
N ALA A 39 -19.79 17.29 2.15
CA ALA A 39 -18.38 17.65 2.05
C ALA A 39 -18.24 19.16 2.24
N GLU A 40 -17.38 19.57 3.16
CA GLU A 40 -17.11 20.98 3.47
C GLU A 40 -15.62 21.19 3.69
N ILE A 41 -15.07 22.30 3.17
CA ILE A 41 -13.68 22.68 3.43
C ILE A 41 -13.63 23.61 4.63
N LEU A 42 -12.90 23.21 5.66
CA LEU A 42 -12.75 23.92 6.93
C LEU A 42 -11.26 24.20 7.22
N PRO A 43 -10.94 25.19 8.06
CA PRO A 43 -9.59 25.34 8.64
C PRO A 43 -9.17 24.06 9.38
N ALA A 44 -7.87 23.75 9.41
CA ALA A 44 -7.36 22.54 10.06
C ALA A 44 -7.71 22.46 11.56
N GLU A 45 -7.81 23.62 12.20
CA GLU A 45 -8.17 23.80 13.61
C GLU A 45 -9.62 23.43 13.93
N ALA A 46 -10.47 23.22 12.90
CA ALA A 46 -11.82 22.74 13.09
C ALA A 46 -11.89 21.23 13.38
N ALA A 47 -10.83 20.47 13.10
CA ALA A 47 -10.79 19.05 13.40
C ALA A 47 -10.44 18.79 14.87
N PRO A 48 -10.89 17.67 15.45
CA PRO A 48 -10.45 17.26 16.79
C PRO A 48 -8.93 17.14 16.89
N ASP A 49 -8.34 17.55 18.02
CA ASP A 49 -6.89 17.52 18.25
C ASP A 49 -6.25 16.15 17.94
N ALA A 50 -6.94 15.06 18.30
CA ALA A 50 -6.47 13.70 18.03
C ALA A 50 -6.37 13.39 16.53
N VAL A 51 -7.28 13.94 15.72
CA VAL A 51 -7.26 13.81 14.26
C VAL A 51 -6.10 14.63 13.69
N LEU A 52 -5.95 15.88 14.12
CA LEU A 52 -4.86 16.75 13.66
C LEU A 52 -3.48 16.17 14.04
N ALA A 53 -3.36 15.58 15.24
CA ALA A 53 -2.16 14.89 15.67
C ALA A 53 -1.82 13.69 14.76
N ARG A 54 -2.80 12.85 14.40
CA ARG A 54 -2.59 11.71 13.47
C ARG A 54 -2.22 12.18 12.06
N LEU A 55 -2.83 13.28 11.61
CA LEU A 55 -2.58 13.87 10.30
C LEU A 55 -1.18 14.49 10.20
N THR A 56 -0.59 14.94 11.31
CA THR A 56 0.68 15.69 11.28
C THR A 56 1.88 14.94 11.85
N ALA A 57 1.67 13.91 12.67
CA ALA A 57 2.75 13.13 13.26
C ALA A 57 3.61 12.43 12.18
N PRO A 58 4.95 12.57 12.21
CA PRO A 58 5.87 11.82 11.36
C PRO A 58 5.58 10.31 11.43
N ARG A 59 5.63 9.63 10.28
CA ARG A 59 5.51 8.16 10.27
C ARG A 59 6.81 7.51 10.75
N ALA A 60 6.67 6.44 11.53
CA ALA A 60 7.80 5.65 11.93
C ALA A 60 8.45 4.95 10.72
N PRO A 61 9.74 4.63 10.78
CA PRO A 61 10.40 3.95 9.68
C PRO A 61 9.80 2.57 9.41
N VAL A 62 9.52 2.27 8.14
CA VAL A 62 9.08 0.93 7.69
C VAL A 62 10.27 0.23 7.06
N CYS A 63 10.63 -0.94 7.61
CA CYS A 63 11.84 -1.67 7.23
C CYS A 63 13.13 -0.82 7.27
N GLY A 64 13.20 0.15 8.18
CA GLY A 64 14.33 1.08 8.31
C GLY A 64 14.29 2.30 7.36
N ILE A 65 13.26 2.45 6.53
CA ILE A 65 13.09 3.60 5.62
C ILE A 65 12.25 4.69 6.30
N ALA A 66 12.76 5.92 6.38
CA ALA A 66 12.26 7.01 7.24
C ALA A 66 10.86 7.58 6.90
N MET A 67 10.18 7.12 5.84
CA MET A 67 8.84 7.56 5.42
C MET A 67 8.67 9.09 5.23
N ASP A 68 9.77 9.84 5.12
CA ASP A 68 9.85 11.28 4.89
C ASP A 68 9.91 11.66 3.40
N ARG A 69 9.95 10.64 2.54
CA ARG A 69 9.90 10.72 1.08
C ARG A 69 9.08 9.56 0.50
N PRO A 70 8.59 9.66 -0.74
CA PRO A 70 8.02 8.50 -1.42
C PRO A 70 9.03 7.34 -1.48
N ALA A 71 8.60 6.16 -1.07
CA ALA A 71 9.36 4.92 -1.11
C ALA A 71 8.80 3.97 -2.18
N LEU A 72 9.68 3.33 -2.93
CA LEU A 72 9.32 2.35 -3.94
C LEU A 72 9.41 0.93 -3.39
N MET A 73 8.30 0.20 -3.49
CA MET A 73 8.21 -1.21 -3.17
C MET A 73 8.12 -2.02 -4.48
N GLY A 74 9.21 -2.67 -4.88
CA GLY A 74 9.32 -3.44 -6.10
C GLY A 74 8.70 -4.84 -5.97
N ILE A 75 7.81 -5.20 -6.89
CA ILE A 75 7.07 -6.47 -6.86
C ILE A 75 7.91 -7.61 -7.45
N VAL A 76 8.10 -8.68 -6.67
CA VAL A 76 8.68 -9.96 -7.12
C VAL A 76 7.64 -11.06 -6.96
N ASN A 77 7.06 -11.52 -8.06
CA ASN A 77 6.10 -12.63 -8.05
C ASN A 77 6.85 -13.94 -8.27
N ALA A 78 7.22 -14.63 -7.19
CA ALA A 78 7.89 -15.94 -7.20
C ALA A 78 6.96 -17.11 -7.63
N THR A 79 6.09 -16.87 -8.61
CA THR A 79 5.16 -17.87 -9.15
C THR A 79 5.71 -18.45 -10.46
N PRO A 80 5.62 -19.77 -10.69
CA PRO A 80 5.97 -20.37 -11.98
C PRO A 80 5.13 -19.84 -13.16
N ASP A 81 3.96 -19.29 -12.88
CA ASP A 81 2.99 -18.89 -13.91
C ASP A 81 3.06 -17.41 -14.32
N SER A 82 3.38 -17.22 -15.59
CA SER A 82 2.87 -16.19 -16.52
C SER A 82 3.38 -14.74 -16.38
N PHE A 83 4.31 -14.35 -17.26
CA PHE A 83 4.03 -13.49 -18.43
C PHE A 83 5.25 -13.55 -19.38
N SER A 84 5.03 -14.10 -20.58
CA SER A 84 5.98 -14.26 -21.71
C SER A 84 7.25 -15.09 -21.47
N ASP A 85 7.51 -15.95 -22.45
CA ASP A 85 8.70 -16.79 -22.66
C ASP A 85 8.76 -18.04 -21.79
N GLY A 86 8.73 -19.22 -22.43
CA GLY A 86 8.83 -20.55 -21.83
C GLY A 86 10.19 -20.85 -21.19
N GLY A 87 10.75 -19.93 -20.42
CA GLY A 87 11.87 -20.12 -19.50
C GLY A 87 11.37 -20.32 -18.07
N LEU A 88 12.17 -21.00 -17.24
CA LEU A 88 11.98 -20.99 -15.80
C LEU A 88 12.11 -19.53 -15.32
N TYR A 89 11.00 -18.93 -14.89
CA TYR A 89 11.04 -17.63 -14.25
C TYR A 89 11.97 -17.69 -13.02
N ASP A 90 12.98 -16.82 -12.99
CA ASP A 90 13.97 -16.73 -11.92
C ASP A 90 13.66 -15.50 -11.04
N GLY A 91 12.96 -15.74 -9.93
CA GLY A 91 12.64 -14.71 -8.95
C GLY A 91 13.87 -14.03 -8.33
N VAL A 92 15.00 -14.74 -8.22
CA VAL A 92 16.25 -14.17 -7.70
C VAL A 92 16.81 -13.16 -8.70
N ALA A 93 16.84 -13.51 -9.99
CA ALA A 93 17.28 -12.60 -11.04
C ALA A 93 16.40 -11.34 -11.10
N GLN A 94 15.08 -11.48 -11.00
CA GLN A 94 14.18 -10.32 -10.96
C GLN A 94 14.44 -9.45 -9.73
N ALA A 95 14.55 -10.05 -8.54
CA ALA A 95 14.82 -9.34 -7.29
C ALA A 95 16.13 -8.55 -7.35
N ARG A 96 17.20 -9.14 -7.91
CA ARG A 96 18.49 -8.46 -8.15
C ARG A 96 18.34 -7.30 -9.12
N ALA A 97 17.59 -7.48 -10.21
CA ALA A 97 17.34 -6.42 -11.18
C ALA A 97 16.60 -5.23 -10.55
N LEU A 98 15.53 -5.47 -9.78
CA LEU A 98 14.79 -4.40 -9.10
C LEU A 98 15.63 -3.70 -8.02
N SER A 99 16.46 -4.46 -7.30
CA SER A 99 17.44 -3.88 -6.36
C SER A 99 18.43 -2.95 -7.06
N ALA A 100 18.99 -3.37 -8.19
CA ALA A 100 19.88 -2.53 -9.00
C ALA A 100 19.19 -1.29 -9.61
N GLN A 101 17.86 -1.32 -9.76
CA GLN A 101 17.06 -0.16 -10.21
C GLN A 101 16.76 0.84 -9.08
N GLY A 102 17.17 0.57 -7.84
CA GLY A 102 17.00 1.48 -6.71
C GLY A 102 15.66 1.34 -5.99
N THR A 103 15.10 0.13 -5.92
CA THR A 103 13.93 -0.13 -5.06
C THR A 103 14.28 0.08 -3.58
N ASP A 104 13.36 0.66 -2.80
CA ASP A 104 13.57 0.88 -1.36
C ASP A 104 13.20 -0.38 -0.55
N ILE A 105 12.20 -1.12 -1.03
CA ILE A 105 11.73 -2.38 -0.44
C ILE A 105 11.48 -3.36 -1.59
N LEU A 106 11.80 -4.64 -1.43
CA LEU A 106 11.31 -5.71 -2.29
C LEU A 106 10.11 -6.39 -1.64
N ASP A 107 9.04 -6.62 -2.38
CA ASP A 107 7.86 -7.37 -1.92
C ASP A 107 7.77 -8.70 -2.65
N ILE A 108 8.00 -9.79 -1.92
CA ILE A 108 8.17 -11.13 -2.45
C ILE A 108 6.92 -11.96 -2.15
N GLY A 109 6.19 -12.36 -3.20
CA GLY A 109 4.99 -13.19 -3.09
C GLY A 109 5.13 -14.52 -3.82
N GLY A 110 4.78 -15.63 -3.18
CA GLY A 110 4.82 -16.98 -3.77
C GLY A 110 3.46 -17.49 -4.28
N GLU A 111 2.37 -16.83 -3.87
CA GLU A 111 0.99 -17.14 -4.24
C GLU A 111 0.37 -15.96 -5.00
N SER A 112 -0.26 -16.23 -6.15
CA SER A 112 -0.98 -15.20 -6.89
C SER A 112 -2.27 -14.83 -6.16
N THR A 113 -2.46 -13.53 -5.92
CA THR A 113 -3.68 -12.97 -5.31
C THR A 113 -4.62 -12.37 -6.37
N ARG A 114 -4.38 -12.67 -7.65
CA ARG A 114 -5.22 -12.22 -8.77
C ARG A 114 -6.58 -12.94 -8.76
N PRO A 115 -7.63 -12.33 -9.33
CA PRO A 115 -8.92 -13.01 -9.49
C PRO A 115 -8.79 -14.35 -10.22
N GLY A 116 -9.38 -15.40 -9.63
CA GLY A 116 -9.35 -16.77 -10.17
C GLY A 116 -8.07 -17.57 -9.90
N ALA A 117 -7.12 -17.05 -9.11
CA ALA A 117 -5.93 -17.80 -8.74
C ALA A 117 -6.26 -18.99 -7.82
N VAL A 118 -5.58 -20.13 -8.04
CA VAL A 118 -5.70 -21.32 -7.20
C VAL A 118 -4.76 -21.22 -6.02
N ARG A 119 -5.25 -21.59 -4.83
CA ARG A 119 -4.47 -21.59 -3.59
C ARG A 119 -3.43 -22.71 -3.61
N ILE A 120 -2.26 -22.41 -3.08
CA ILE A 120 -1.17 -23.38 -2.93
C ILE A 120 -0.94 -23.72 -1.46
N ALA A 121 -0.32 -24.87 -1.20
CA ALA A 121 0.03 -25.26 0.17
C ALA A 121 1.19 -24.39 0.72
N ASP A 122 1.25 -24.21 2.04
CA ASP A 122 2.31 -23.45 2.72
C ASP A 122 3.71 -23.89 2.28
N ALA A 123 3.97 -25.20 2.24
CA ALA A 123 5.26 -25.75 1.86
C ALA A 123 5.67 -25.35 0.43
N GLU A 124 4.70 -25.25 -0.48
CA GLU A 124 4.94 -24.83 -1.86
C GLU A 124 5.23 -23.33 -1.95
N GLU A 125 4.47 -22.50 -1.24
CA GLU A 125 4.71 -21.06 -1.17
C GLU A 125 6.06 -20.74 -0.54
N ILE A 126 6.42 -21.42 0.55
CA ILE A 126 7.71 -21.33 1.23
C ILE A 126 8.85 -21.68 0.25
N ALA A 127 8.73 -22.82 -0.45
CA ALA A 127 9.75 -23.25 -1.41
C ALA A 127 9.97 -22.24 -2.55
N ARG A 128 8.93 -21.47 -2.91
CA ARG A 128 9.01 -20.41 -3.93
C ARG A 128 9.70 -19.15 -3.42
N ILE A 129 9.38 -18.69 -2.20
CA ILE A 129 9.85 -17.39 -1.69
C ILE A 129 11.23 -17.45 -1.02
N LEU A 130 11.55 -18.55 -0.32
CA LEU A 130 12.77 -18.61 0.49
C LEU A 130 14.06 -18.38 -0.31
N PRO A 131 14.25 -19.00 -1.50
CA PRO A 131 15.47 -18.77 -2.29
C PRO A 131 15.67 -17.30 -2.66
N VAL A 132 14.57 -16.57 -2.92
CA VAL A 132 14.60 -15.13 -3.24
C VAL A 132 14.95 -14.30 -2.01
N ILE A 133 14.30 -14.57 -0.87
CA ILE A 133 14.56 -13.85 0.39
C ILE A 133 16.01 -14.02 0.82
N GLU A 134 16.51 -15.26 0.81
CA GLU A 134 17.88 -15.58 1.23
C GLU A 134 18.93 -14.95 0.32
N ALA A 135 18.70 -14.94 -1.00
CA ALA A 135 19.63 -14.39 -1.96
C ALA A 135 19.81 -12.86 -1.86
N LEU A 136 18.82 -12.15 -1.30
CA LEU A 136 18.77 -10.69 -1.17
C LEU A 136 18.84 -10.21 0.30
N ARG A 137 18.93 -11.14 1.26
CA ARG A 137 19.02 -10.82 2.69
C ARG A 137 20.14 -9.82 2.97
N GLY A 138 19.79 -8.74 3.66
CA GLY A 138 20.73 -7.68 4.06
C GLY A 138 21.22 -6.77 2.93
N GLN A 139 20.82 -7.00 1.68
CA GLN A 139 21.16 -6.12 0.55
C GLN A 139 20.09 -5.03 0.35
N VAL A 140 18.82 -5.39 0.55
CA VAL A 140 17.67 -4.50 0.44
C VAL A 140 16.61 -4.94 1.45
N PRO A 141 15.82 -4.03 2.04
CA PRO A 141 14.70 -4.43 2.89
C PRO A 141 13.68 -5.29 2.13
N ILE A 142 13.15 -6.30 2.81
CA ILE A 142 12.24 -7.30 2.22
C ILE A 142 10.91 -7.31 2.96
N SER A 143 9.82 -7.19 2.22
CA SER A 143 8.46 -7.52 2.61
C SER A 143 8.11 -8.90 2.02
N VAL A 144 7.39 -9.73 2.79
CA VAL A 144 6.77 -10.96 2.28
C VAL A 144 5.29 -10.73 2.05
N ASP A 145 4.83 -10.92 0.81
CA ASP A 145 3.41 -10.86 0.43
C ASP A 145 2.76 -12.22 0.70
N THR A 146 2.17 -12.36 1.89
CA THR A 146 1.50 -13.59 2.30
C THR A 146 0.40 -13.32 3.33
N ARG A 147 -0.59 -14.20 3.32
CA ARG A 147 -1.74 -14.22 4.23
C ARG A 147 -1.70 -15.40 5.20
N LYS A 148 -0.62 -16.19 5.19
CA LYS A 148 -0.49 -17.47 5.91
C LYS A 148 0.55 -17.36 7.01
N ALA A 149 0.18 -17.71 8.24
CA ALA A 149 1.04 -17.62 9.41
C ALA A 149 2.31 -18.48 9.27
N GLY A 150 2.18 -19.70 8.73
CA GLY A 150 3.30 -20.61 8.49
C GLY A 150 4.33 -20.03 7.51
N VAL A 151 3.86 -19.46 6.41
CA VAL A 151 4.70 -18.80 5.40
C VAL A 151 5.38 -17.56 5.97
N ALA A 152 4.64 -16.72 6.70
CA ALA A 152 5.19 -15.54 7.35
C ALA A 152 6.31 -15.89 8.34
N ARG A 153 6.12 -16.90 9.20
CA ARG A 153 7.17 -17.36 10.13
C ARG A 153 8.45 -17.78 9.39
N ALA A 154 8.32 -18.56 8.32
CA ALA A 154 9.46 -19.02 7.52
C ALA A 154 10.20 -17.85 6.85
N ALA A 155 9.45 -16.92 6.23
CA ALA A 155 10.01 -15.74 5.58
C ALA A 155 10.73 -14.81 6.57
N ILE A 156 10.16 -14.57 7.75
CA ILE A 156 10.78 -13.78 8.83
C ILE A 156 12.09 -14.44 9.27
N ALA A 157 12.11 -15.75 9.50
CA ALA A 157 13.33 -16.48 9.86
C ALA A 157 14.42 -16.38 8.79
N ALA A 158 14.03 -16.35 7.52
CA ALA A 158 14.94 -16.19 6.38
C ALA A 158 15.44 -14.76 6.20
N GLY A 159 14.78 -13.75 6.79
CA GLY A 159 15.23 -12.36 6.80
C GLY A 159 14.26 -11.33 6.22
N ALA A 160 12.99 -11.68 6.01
CA ALA A 160 11.96 -10.69 5.73
C ALA A 160 11.83 -9.71 6.92
N GLY A 161 11.76 -8.42 6.61
CA GLY A 161 11.65 -7.33 7.58
C GLY A 161 10.25 -6.76 7.73
N MET A 162 9.26 -7.29 6.99
CA MET A 162 7.86 -6.87 7.03
C MET A 162 6.96 -7.98 6.46
N VAL A 163 5.72 -8.03 6.92
CA VAL A 163 4.64 -8.84 6.32
C VAL A 163 3.68 -7.92 5.56
N ASN A 164 3.32 -8.28 4.33
CA ASN A 164 2.26 -7.63 3.57
C ASN A 164 1.09 -8.59 3.42
N ASP A 165 0.01 -8.35 4.17
CA ASP A 165 -1.16 -9.22 4.21
C ASP A 165 -2.34 -8.56 3.47
N VAL A 166 -2.58 -9.05 2.26
CA VAL A 166 -3.70 -8.62 1.43
C VAL A 166 -5.08 -8.95 2.01
N SER A 167 -5.16 -9.87 2.99
CA SER A 167 -6.41 -10.19 3.69
C SER A 167 -6.66 -9.30 4.90
N GLY A 168 -5.63 -8.61 5.40
CA GLY A 168 -5.74 -7.76 6.57
C GLY A 168 -6.17 -8.52 7.84
N PHE A 169 -5.56 -9.70 8.06
CA PHE A 169 -5.81 -10.69 9.11
C PHE A 169 -7.11 -11.50 8.99
N ASP A 170 -7.83 -11.40 7.87
CA ASP A 170 -9.09 -12.14 7.68
C ASP A 170 -8.88 -13.59 7.21
N PHE A 171 -7.67 -13.97 6.76
CA PHE A 171 -7.42 -15.32 6.20
C PHE A 171 -6.93 -16.34 7.23
N ASP A 172 -5.85 -16.05 7.94
CA ASP A 172 -5.22 -16.94 8.92
C ASP A 172 -5.26 -16.29 10.31
N PRO A 173 -6.01 -16.86 11.28
CA PRO A 173 -6.18 -16.26 12.61
C PRO A 173 -4.88 -16.16 13.41
N ASP A 174 -3.86 -16.96 13.08
CA ASP A 174 -2.59 -16.96 13.81
C ASP A 174 -1.61 -15.88 13.31
N LEU A 175 -1.86 -15.28 12.14
CA LEU A 175 -0.92 -14.36 11.50
C LEU A 175 -0.69 -13.08 12.34
N ALA A 176 -1.74 -12.57 13.00
CA ALA A 176 -1.60 -11.42 13.89
C ALA A 176 -0.62 -11.71 15.05
N SER A 177 -0.68 -12.92 15.63
CA SER A 177 0.26 -13.34 16.69
C SER A 177 1.69 -13.44 16.16
N VAL A 178 1.88 -14.02 14.97
CA VAL A 178 3.20 -14.10 14.31
C VAL A 178 3.84 -12.72 14.18
N VAL A 179 3.08 -11.77 13.66
CA VAL A 179 3.56 -10.40 13.45
C VAL A 179 3.87 -9.74 14.79
N ALA A 180 2.98 -9.84 15.77
CA ALA A 180 3.19 -9.28 17.11
C ALA A 180 4.46 -9.82 17.78
N GLU A 181 4.67 -11.14 17.75
CA GLU A 181 5.85 -11.83 18.29
C GLU A 181 7.14 -11.38 17.60
N SER A 182 7.11 -11.19 16.28
CA SER A 182 8.28 -10.77 15.50
C SER A 182 8.70 -9.31 15.77
N GLY A 183 7.75 -8.47 16.19
CA GLY A 183 7.93 -7.04 16.32
C GLY A 183 8.17 -6.29 15.00
N LEU A 184 7.95 -6.92 13.85
CA LEU A 184 8.12 -6.32 12.53
C LEU A 184 6.87 -5.53 12.10
N PRO A 185 7.01 -4.59 11.14
CA PRO A 185 5.87 -3.95 10.49
C PRO A 185 4.97 -4.91 9.71
N VAL A 186 3.70 -4.54 9.59
CA VAL A 186 2.71 -5.24 8.75
C VAL A 186 1.92 -4.27 7.88
N CYS A 187 1.68 -4.62 6.61
CA CYS A 187 0.69 -3.96 5.77
C CYS A 187 -0.63 -4.71 5.83
N LEU A 188 -1.70 -3.99 6.16
CA LEU A 188 -3.07 -4.48 6.20
C LEU A 188 -3.86 -3.83 5.07
N MET A 189 -4.29 -4.64 4.11
CA MET A 189 -5.03 -4.16 2.95
C MET A 189 -6.53 -4.33 3.13
N HIS A 190 -7.30 -3.43 2.51
CA HIS A 190 -8.71 -3.65 2.27
C HIS A 190 -9.01 -4.45 1.00
N ALA A 191 -9.59 -5.64 1.19
CA ALA A 191 -10.30 -6.39 0.17
C ALA A 191 -11.76 -6.64 0.60
N GLN A 192 -12.70 -6.62 -0.36
CA GLN A 192 -14.07 -7.09 -0.16
C GLN A 192 -14.25 -8.41 -0.91
N GLY A 193 -14.74 -9.45 -0.23
CA GLY A 193 -14.85 -10.79 -0.79
C GLY A 193 -13.50 -11.51 -0.89
N VAL A 194 -13.52 -12.72 -1.46
CA VAL A 194 -12.32 -13.51 -1.71
C VAL A 194 -11.82 -13.27 -3.14
N PRO A 195 -10.51 -13.40 -3.46
CA PRO A 195 -9.99 -13.12 -4.80
C PRO A 195 -10.79 -13.78 -5.93
N GLU A 196 -11.32 -14.98 -5.68
CA GLU A 196 -12.11 -15.77 -6.62
C GLU A 196 -13.45 -15.10 -7.02
N THR A 197 -14.11 -14.35 -6.12
CA THR A 197 -15.46 -13.78 -6.33
C THR A 197 -15.56 -12.27 -6.08
N MET A 198 -14.47 -11.61 -5.66
CA MET A 198 -14.52 -10.22 -5.20
C MET A 198 -15.01 -9.23 -6.26
N GLN A 199 -14.88 -9.56 -7.55
CA GLN A 199 -15.28 -8.67 -8.65
C GLN A 199 -16.72 -8.87 -9.13
N ASP A 200 -17.47 -9.82 -8.57
CA ASP A 200 -18.76 -10.23 -9.13
C ASP A 200 -19.88 -9.20 -8.85
N ASP A 201 -19.93 -8.64 -7.64
CA ASP A 201 -20.91 -7.60 -7.25
C ASP A 201 -20.43 -6.82 -6.00
N PRO A 202 -19.35 -6.02 -6.10
CA PRO A 202 -18.85 -5.25 -4.97
C PRO A 202 -19.80 -4.09 -4.65
N ARG A 203 -20.44 -4.15 -3.48
CA ARG A 203 -21.38 -3.12 -2.99
C ARG A 203 -20.79 -2.38 -1.79
N TYR A 204 -20.82 -1.06 -1.89
CA TYR A 204 -20.47 -0.11 -0.83
C TYR A 204 -21.56 0.97 -0.80
N ASP A 205 -21.84 1.50 0.38
CA ASP A 205 -22.72 2.66 0.52
C ASP A 205 -21.94 3.94 0.18
N ASP A 206 -20.74 4.07 0.75
CA ASP A 206 -19.73 5.04 0.36
C ASP A 206 -18.37 4.36 0.41
N VAL A 207 -17.86 3.95 -0.76
CA VAL A 207 -16.63 3.14 -0.85
C VAL A 207 -15.40 3.78 -0.21
N LEU A 208 -15.32 5.12 -0.15
CA LEU A 208 -14.19 5.78 0.51
C LEU A 208 -14.30 5.62 2.03
N LEU A 209 -15.47 5.89 2.59
CA LEU A 209 -15.71 5.88 4.03
C LEU A 209 -15.83 4.44 4.58
N ASP A 210 -16.39 3.53 3.81
CA ASP A 210 -16.49 2.10 4.16
C ASP A 210 -15.10 1.45 4.20
N VAL A 211 -14.23 1.77 3.25
CA VAL A 211 -12.83 1.31 3.26
C VAL A 211 -12.07 1.92 4.44
N TYR A 212 -12.31 3.19 4.76
CA TYR A 212 -11.72 3.84 5.93
C TYR A 212 -12.09 3.12 7.23
N ASP A 213 -13.38 2.86 7.44
CA ASP A 213 -13.88 2.21 8.66
C ASP A 213 -13.38 0.77 8.78
N ALA A 214 -13.35 0.03 7.67
CA ALA A 214 -12.80 -1.32 7.66
C ALA A 214 -11.30 -1.35 7.97
N LEU A 215 -10.51 -0.39 7.48
CA LEU A 215 -9.10 -0.26 7.85
C LEU A 215 -8.92 0.19 9.31
N ALA A 216 -9.80 1.07 9.83
CA ALA A 216 -9.79 1.45 11.24
C ALA A 216 -10.05 0.23 12.15
N ALA A 217 -11.02 -0.61 11.81
CA ALA A 217 -11.30 -1.85 12.53
C ALA A 217 -10.11 -2.83 12.50
N ARG A 218 -9.41 -2.95 11.36
CA ARG A 218 -8.19 -3.76 11.25
C ARG A 218 -7.05 -3.23 12.12
N ILE A 219 -6.88 -1.90 12.20
CA ILE A 219 -5.90 -1.28 13.10
C ILE A 219 -6.22 -1.61 14.56
N ASP A 220 -7.50 -1.52 14.94
CA ASP A 220 -7.92 -1.83 16.31
C ASP A 220 -7.71 -3.33 16.64
N HIS A 221 -8.00 -4.21 15.67
CA HIS A 221 -7.73 -5.65 15.80
C HIS A 221 -6.23 -5.95 15.96
N ALA A 222 -5.39 -5.35 15.13
CA ALA A 222 -3.93 -5.47 15.23
C ALA A 222 -3.41 -4.92 16.58
N GLY A 223 -3.96 -3.80 17.05
CA GLY A 223 -3.67 -3.23 18.35
C GLY A 223 -4.02 -4.17 19.51
N ALA A 224 -5.16 -4.86 19.43
CA ALA A 224 -5.57 -5.87 20.41
C ALA A 224 -4.64 -7.10 20.42
N ALA A 225 -4.02 -7.42 19.27
CA ALA A 225 -2.99 -8.45 19.16
C ALA A 225 -1.60 -7.98 19.64
N GLY A 226 -1.44 -6.71 20.05
CA GLY A 226 -0.18 -6.15 20.55
C GLY A 226 0.70 -5.51 19.47
N ILE A 227 0.17 -5.26 18.27
CA ILE A 227 0.89 -4.58 17.18
C ILE A 227 0.62 -3.07 17.31
N PRO A 228 1.61 -2.25 17.68
CA PRO A 228 1.42 -0.81 17.80
C PRO A 228 1.19 -0.16 16.44
N ARG A 229 0.44 0.95 16.44
CA ARG A 229 0.02 1.67 15.22
C ARG A 229 1.20 2.12 14.35
N ASP A 230 2.35 2.43 14.95
CA ASP A 230 3.58 2.83 14.25
C ASP A 230 4.24 1.69 13.45
N ARG A 231 3.81 0.44 13.66
CA ARG A 231 4.19 -0.73 12.87
C ARG A 231 3.15 -1.13 11.83
N ILE A 232 2.04 -0.40 11.72
CA ILE A 232 0.96 -0.71 10.78
C ILE A 232 1.07 0.19 9.55
N VAL A 233 1.08 -0.44 8.38
CA VAL A 233 0.87 0.18 7.08
C VAL A 233 -0.55 -0.17 6.62
N VAL A 234 -1.26 0.79 6.03
CA VAL A 234 -2.61 0.55 5.46
C VAL A 234 -2.59 0.67 3.95
N ASP A 235 -3.28 -0.25 3.27
CA ASP A 235 -3.50 -0.19 1.81
C ASP A 235 -5.02 -0.18 1.52
N PRO A 236 -5.57 0.85 0.88
CA PRO A 236 -6.98 0.88 0.44
C PRO A 236 -7.36 -0.24 -0.54
N GLY A 237 -6.37 -0.91 -1.12
CA GLY A 237 -6.47 -2.15 -1.87
C GLY A 237 -7.15 -1.96 -3.21
N ILE A 238 -6.58 -1.11 -4.09
CA ILE A 238 -7.22 -0.65 -5.35
C ILE A 238 -7.97 -1.76 -6.12
N GLY A 239 -7.47 -2.51 -7.07
CA GLY A 239 -8.29 -3.53 -7.79
C GLY A 239 -8.84 -4.74 -7.01
N PHE A 240 -9.12 -4.66 -5.70
CA PHE A 240 -9.64 -5.75 -4.85
C PHE A 240 -11.07 -5.48 -4.39
N GLY A 241 -12.03 -6.06 -5.11
CA GLY A 241 -13.47 -5.93 -4.86
C GLY A 241 -13.98 -4.51 -5.05
N LYS A 242 -13.60 -3.86 -6.16
CA LYS A 242 -13.88 -2.45 -6.44
C LYS A 242 -14.05 -2.22 -7.94
N THR A 243 -15.12 -1.53 -8.31
CA THR A 243 -15.37 -1.08 -9.69
C THR A 243 -14.41 0.04 -10.10
N LEU A 244 -14.39 0.41 -11.38
CA LEU A 244 -13.66 1.59 -11.85
C LEU A 244 -14.04 2.86 -11.06
N ALA A 245 -15.33 3.12 -10.88
CA ALA A 245 -15.82 4.27 -10.13
C ALA A 245 -15.32 4.26 -8.68
N HIS A 246 -15.32 3.08 -8.04
CA HIS A 246 -14.82 2.93 -6.67
C HIS A 246 -13.31 3.23 -6.58
N ASN A 247 -12.52 2.69 -7.50
CA ASN A 247 -11.09 2.93 -7.55
C ASN A 247 -10.77 4.42 -7.72
N LEU A 248 -11.48 5.10 -8.62
CA LEU A 248 -11.30 6.54 -8.85
C LEU A 248 -11.73 7.38 -7.65
N ALA A 249 -12.84 7.03 -6.98
CA ALA A 249 -13.29 7.71 -5.76
C ALA A 249 -12.24 7.64 -4.63
N ILE A 250 -11.63 6.46 -4.43
CA ILE A 250 -10.54 6.28 -3.46
C ILE A 250 -9.31 7.08 -3.86
N LEU A 251 -8.85 6.98 -5.11
CA LEU A 251 -7.64 7.67 -5.58
C LEU A 251 -7.79 9.20 -5.51
N ASN A 252 -8.98 9.74 -5.78
CA ASN A 252 -9.28 11.17 -5.71
C ASN A 252 -9.13 11.74 -4.29
N ARG A 253 -9.36 10.92 -3.25
CA ARG A 253 -9.37 11.34 -1.84
C ARG A 253 -8.47 10.47 -0.96
N ILE A 254 -7.43 9.85 -1.52
CA ILE A 254 -6.57 8.89 -0.80
C ILE A 254 -5.85 9.52 0.40
N GLY A 255 -5.66 10.84 0.42
CA GLY A 255 -5.14 11.56 1.59
C GLY A 255 -5.97 11.36 2.87
N LEU A 256 -7.23 10.90 2.76
CA LEU A 256 -8.11 10.65 3.89
C LEU A 256 -7.50 9.61 4.85
N PHE A 257 -6.84 8.59 4.33
CA PHE A 257 -6.30 7.48 5.12
C PHE A 257 -5.17 7.92 6.07
N HIS A 258 -4.59 9.11 5.91
CA HIS A 258 -3.66 9.66 6.89
C HIS A 258 -4.31 9.93 8.26
N ALA A 259 -5.62 10.15 8.32
CA ALA A 259 -6.36 10.34 9.58
C ALA A 259 -6.40 9.07 10.45
N LEU A 260 -6.09 7.90 9.87
CA LEU A 260 -5.89 6.64 10.62
C LEU A 260 -4.60 6.64 11.44
N GLY A 261 -3.65 7.55 11.15
CA GLY A 261 -2.37 7.65 11.87
C GLY A 261 -1.34 6.60 11.47
N CYS A 262 -1.58 5.85 10.39
CA CYS A 262 -0.67 4.83 9.85
C CYS A 262 0.08 5.34 8.61
N THR A 263 1.15 4.64 8.23
CA THR A 263 1.77 4.78 6.91
C THR A 263 0.79 4.28 5.85
N VAL A 264 0.69 4.97 4.71
CA VAL A 264 -0.20 4.60 3.61
C VAL A 264 0.61 4.00 2.46
N LEU A 265 0.18 2.83 1.99
CA LEU A 265 0.71 2.15 0.82
C LEU A 265 -0.32 2.17 -0.31
N LEU A 266 0.17 2.30 -1.55
CA LEU A 266 -0.64 2.20 -2.76
C LEU A 266 -0.10 1.13 -3.71
N GLY A 267 -0.87 0.06 -3.89
CA GLY A 267 -0.69 -0.90 -4.99
C GLY A 267 -1.64 -0.62 -6.16
N ALA A 268 -1.24 0.21 -7.12
CA ALA A 268 -2.04 0.50 -8.34
C ALA A 268 -1.39 0.07 -9.66
N SER A 269 -0.12 -0.32 -9.62
CA SER A 269 0.69 -0.59 -10.82
C SER A 269 0.06 -1.65 -11.74
N ARG A 270 -0.08 -1.30 -13.02
CA ARG A 270 -0.61 -2.13 -14.13
C ARG A 270 -2.03 -2.69 -13.92
N LYS A 271 -2.76 -2.23 -12.91
CA LYS A 271 -4.11 -2.72 -12.60
C LYS A 271 -5.11 -2.41 -13.73
N ARG A 272 -6.17 -3.23 -13.78
CA ARG A 272 -7.19 -3.23 -14.84
C ARG A 272 -7.83 -1.86 -15.09
N PHE A 273 -8.12 -1.11 -14.04
CA PHE A 273 -8.74 0.22 -14.15
C PHE A 273 -7.94 1.20 -15.03
N ILE A 274 -6.61 1.08 -15.06
CA ILE A 274 -5.76 1.89 -15.94
C ILE A 274 -6.07 1.55 -17.39
N GLY A 275 -6.13 0.25 -17.72
CA GLY A 275 -6.49 -0.23 -19.05
C GLY A 275 -7.90 0.17 -19.48
N GLU A 276 -8.86 0.16 -18.56
CA GLU A 276 -10.24 0.61 -18.82
C GLU A 276 -10.31 2.10 -19.17
N VAL A 277 -9.53 2.95 -18.48
CA VAL A 277 -9.48 4.39 -18.74
C VAL A 277 -8.71 4.72 -20.03
N THR A 278 -7.61 4.01 -20.31
CA THR A 278 -6.72 4.33 -21.44
C THR A 278 -7.01 3.52 -22.71
N GLY A 279 -7.90 2.53 -22.65
CA GLY A 279 -8.15 1.59 -23.75
C GLY A 279 -7.05 0.55 -23.98
N LEU A 280 -6.14 0.34 -23.01
CA LEU A 280 -5.01 -0.60 -23.14
C LEU A 280 -5.35 -1.98 -22.55
N SER A 281 -5.36 -3.00 -23.39
CA SER A 281 -5.63 -4.39 -22.98
C SER A 281 -4.42 -5.06 -22.32
N ASP A 282 -3.19 -4.78 -22.77
CA ASP A 282 -1.97 -5.36 -22.24
C ASP A 282 -1.52 -4.67 -20.92
N PRO A 283 -1.41 -5.39 -19.79
CA PRO A 283 -0.84 -4.84 -18.56
C PRO A 283 0.57 -4.28 -18.70
N LEU A 284 1.41 -4.81 -19.61
CA LEU A 284 2.79 -4.37 -19.80
C LEU A 284 2.89 -2.94 -20.36
N GLU A 285 1.88 -2.50 -21.11
CA GLU A 285 1.82 -1.15 -21.69
C GLU A 285 1.33 -0.08 -20.70
N ARG A 286 0.92 -0.48 -19.49
CA ARG A 286 0.31 0.42 -18.49
C ARG A 286 1.31 1.17 -17.60
N GLY A 287 2.60 1.12 -17.92
CA GLY A 287 3.66 1.83 -17.18
C GLY A 287 3.39 3.34 -17.02
N PRO A 288 3.14 4.10 -18.12
CA PRO A 288 2.87 5.53 -18.04
C PRO A 288 1.63 5.88 -17.19
N GLY A 289 0.55 5.11 -17.33
CA GLY A 289 -0.65 5.29 -16.50
C GLY A 289 -0.40 4.98 -15.02
N SER A 290 0.44 3.98 -14.73
CA SER A 290 0.85 3.64 -13.36
C SER A 290 1.67 4.75 -12.72
N LEU A 291 2.56 5.39 -13.48
CA LEU A 291 3.32 6.55 -13.02
C LEU A 291 2.39 7.74 -12.73
N ALA A 292 1.43 8.03 -13.61
CA ALA A 292 0.47 9.12 -13.40
C ALA A 292 -0.32 8.94 -12.08
N VAL A 293 -0.80 7.73 -11.81
CA VAL A 293 -1.50 7.39 -10.56
C VAL A 293 -0.58 7.53 -9.35
N THR A 294 0.68 7.07 -9.46
CA THR A 294 1.70 7.20 -8.40
C THR A 294 1.93 8.67 -8.05
N LEU A 295 2.15 9.54 -9.05
CA LEU A 295 2.37 10.96 -8.82
C LEU A 295 1.14 11.66 -8.20
N ALA A 296 -0.07 11.29 -8.62
CA ALA A 296 -1.31 11.79 -8.03
C ALA A 296 -1.46 11.42 -6.54
N ALA A 297 -1.01 10.23 -6.15
CA ALA A 297 -1.00 9.80 -4.75
C ALA A 297 0.15 10.42 -3.94
N VAL A 298 1.33 10.61 -4.54
CA VAL A 298 2.44 11.35 -3.92
C VAL A 298 2.05 12.79 -3.62
N ALA A 299 1.31 13.45 -4.51
CA ALA A 299 0.77 14.79 -4.29
C ALA A 299 -0.23 14.87 -3.11
N GLN A 300 -0.71 13.72 -2.62
CA GLN A 300 -1.59 13.60 -1.46
C GLN A 300 -0.89 13.04 -0.21
N GLY A 301 0.42 12.78 -0.27
CA GLY A 301 1.23 12.38 0.89
C GLY A 301 1.42 10.87 1.08
N VAL A 302 0.99 10.04 0.12
CA VAL A 302 1.15 8.57 0.22
C VAL A 302 2.63 8.17 0.22
N GLN A 303 3.03 7.40 1.23
CA GLN A 303 4.43 7.08 1.50
C GLN A 303 4.98 5.94 0.65
N ILE A 304 4.28 4.81 0.54
CA ILE A 304 4.81 3.62 -0.14
C ILE A 304 4.05 3.37 -1.44
N HIS A 305 4.77 3.17 -2.54
CA HIS A 305 4.20 2.89 -3.86
C HIS A 305 4.68 1.53 -4.34
N ARG A 306 3.76 0.57 -4.43
CA ARG A 306 4.04 -0.81 -4.84
C ARG A 306 3.95 -0.94 -6.36
N VAL A 307 5.08 -1.18 -7.02
CA VAL A 307 5.23 -1.04 -8.48
C VAL A 307 5.97 -2.19 -9.16
N HIS A 308 5.62 -2.44 -10.42
CA HIS A 308 6.38 -3.34 -11.30
C HIS A 308 7.57 -2.61 -11.96
N ASP A 309 7.38 -1.37 -12.39
CA ASP A 309 8.35 -0.58 -13.17
C ASP A 309 9.17 0.35 -12.26
N VAL A 310 10.08 -0.20 -11.45
CA VAL A 310 10.87 0.56 -10.46
C VAL A 310 11.69 1.67 -11.12
N ALA A 311 12.50 1.37 -12.14
CA ALA A 311 13.33 2.37 -12.81
C ALA A 311 12.51 3.53 -13.42
N MET A 312 11.37 3.21 -14.08
CA MET A 312 10.48 4.21 -14.67
C MET A 312 9.86 5.10 -13.58
N THR A 313 9.37 4.47 -12.50
CA THR A 313 8.73 5.21 -11.41
C THR A 313 9.75 6.06 -10.66
N GLY A 314 10.96 5.55 -10.45
CA GLY A 314 12.08 6.28 -9.85
C GLY A 314 12.46 7.54 -10.64
N GLN A 315 12.54 7.46 -11.98
CA GLN A 315 12.78 8.62 -12.83
C GLN A 315 11.67 9.68 -12.68
N GLY A 316 10.40 9.24 -12.69
CA GLY A 316 9.26 10.14 -12.51
C GLY A 316 9.25 10.83 -11.14
N LEU A 317 9.58 10.10 -10.07
CA LEU A 317 9.68 10.64 -8.72
C LEU A 317 10.86 11.62 -8.57
N ALA A 318 12.01 11.31 -9.16
CA ALA A 318 13.17 12.20 -9.15
C ALA A 318 12.85 13.55 -9.82
N LEU A 319 12.23 13.53 -11.00
CA LEU A 319 11.80 14.75 -11.68
C LEU A 319 10.70 15.49 -10.91
N TRP A 320 9.71 14.78 -10.37
CA TRP A 320 8.67 15.39 -9.55
C TRP A 320 9.25 16.13 -8.33
N ARG A 321 10.19 15.50 -7.60
CA ARG A 321 10.89 16.13 -6.46
C ARG A 321 11.68 17.36 -6.91
N ALA A 322 12.43 17.24 -8.01
CA ALA A 322 13.27 18.32 -8.48
C ALA A 322 12.45 19.57 -8.87
N VAL A 323 11.30 19.36 -9.51
CA VAL A 323 10.35 20.44 -9.84
C VAL A 323 9.72 21.01 -8.58
N ALA A 324 9.25 20.17 -7.65
CA ALA A 324 8.60 20.61 -6.42
C ALA A 324 9.53 21.43 -5.50
N GLN A 325 10.83 21.12 -5.49
CA GLN A 325 11.83 21.81 -4.67
C GLN A 325 12.56 22.94 -5.41
N GLY A 326 12.40 23.04 -6.74
CA GLY A 326 13.14 23.97 -7.58
C GLY A 326 14.67 23.71 -7.59
N LYS A 327 15.09 22.47 -7.34
CA LYS A 327 16.50 22.05 -7.23
C LYS A 327 16.68 20.67 -7.85
N ALA A 328 17.80 20.43 -8.52
CA ALA A 328 18.22 19.07 -8.83
C ALA A 328 19.04 18.54 -7.64
N GLU A 329 18.63 17.42 -7.05
CA GLU A 329 19.53 16.64 -6.20
C GLU A 329 20.49 15.89 -7.15
N GLY A 330 21.79 16.12 -6.97
CA GLY A 330 22.87 15.52 -7.77
C GLY A 330 23.44 14.27 -7.15
#